data_AF-A0A9W9YS17-F1
#
_entry.id   AF-A0A9W9YS17-F1
#
_cell.length_a   1.000
_cell.length_b   1.000
_cell.length_c   1.000
_cell.angle_alpha   90.00
_cell.angle_beta   90.00
_cell.angle_gamma   90.00
#
_symmetry.space_group_name_H-M   'P 1'
#
loop_
_entity.id
_entity.type
_entity.pdbx_description
1 polymer ?
#
loop_
_entity_poly.entity_id
_entity_poly.type
_entity_poly.pdbx_seq_one_letter_code
_entity_poly.pdbx_strand_id
1 'polypeptide(L)'
;MELDEYRPSIADQVRVGYFSQDRSSQTEVSEIAQLKEMTEVLQNLVRDIENLKRSLHYAKHVLQADYENKLQERALDLYCRVNDRILELEKHHEERVNVIRRSYRQQLADAITQIASQTSGTKRNGMSTCCSVCSLKSEYYAKKSKQDKAMFSEKLKKVQDDDDVKKKAQHQQDSIIEMMKMQMRDAQDRADKQLDDALNRPQSASSVATNPEVYELREEVEKLENKLDDMMNQLEDRENENRRLGESGGRVGEEFSHSEGSMDYLVNLLGRYDGLVIYDVRYLNKT
;
A
#
# COMPACT_ATOMS: atom_id res chain seq x y z
N MET A 1 -9.86 -56.20 6.29
CA MET A 1 -11.25 -56.54 5.92
C MET A 1 -11.97 -55.22 5.82
N GLU A 2 -11.84 -54.56 4.68
CA GLU A 2 -12.70 -53.44 4.29
C GLU A 2 -13.67 -54.03 3.27
N LEU A 3 -14.94 -54.01 3.62
CA LEU A 3 -16.03 -54.38 2.72
C LEU A 3 -16.13 -53.23 1.72
N ASP A 4 -15.61 -53.43 0.51
CA ASP A 4 -16.02 -52.63 -0.64
C ASP A 4 -17.55 -52.60 -0.64
N GLU A 5 -18.09 -51.39 -0.54
CA GLU A 5 -19.51 -51.11 -0.53
C GLU A 5 -20.08 -51.59 -1.87
N TYR A 6 -20.56 -52.84 -1.89
CA TYR A 6 -21.09 -53.48 -3.09
C TYR A 6 -22.27 -52.67 -3.59
N ARG A 7 -22.02 -51.85 -4.60
CA ARG A 7 -23.04 -51.03 -5.27
C ARG A 7 -23.58 -51.86 -6.43
N PRO A 8 -24.79 -52.43 -6.32
CA PRO A 8 -25.30 -53.32 -7.36
C PRO A 8 -25.46 -52.57 -8.67
N SER A 9 -24.98 -53.14 -9.77
CA SER A 9 -25.17 -52.54 -11.09
C SER A 9 -26.67 -52.49 -11.43
N ILE A 10 -27.08 -51.62 -12.36
CA ILE A 10 -28.47 -51.56 -12.81
C ILE A 10 -28.96 -52.94 -13.30
N ALA A 11 -28.08 -53.75 -13.89
CA ALA A 11 -28.40 -55.12 -14.29
C ALA A 11 -28.71 -56.04 -13.10
N ASP A 12 -28.04 -55.85 -11.96
CA ASP A 12 -28.29 -56.62 -10.73
C ASP A 12 -29.61 -56.22 -10.07
N GLN A 13 -30.02 -54.96 -10.22
CA GLN A 13 -31.29 -54.45 -9.66
C GLN A 13 -32.52 -54.90 -10.46
N VAL A 14 -32.34 -55.33 -11.72
CA VAL A 14 -33.43 -55.77 -12.61
C VAL A 14 -33.63 -57.29 -12.60
N ARG A 15 -32.79 -58.04 -11.87
CA ARG A 15 -32.97 -59.50 -11.67
C ARG A 15 -34.13 -59.80 -10.73
N VAL A 16 -35.22 -60.37 -11.25
CA VAL A 16 -36.34 -60.90 -10.46
C VAL A 16 -36.59 -62.37 -10.79
N GLY A 17 -36.43 -63.28 -9.81
CA GLY A 17 -36.78 -64.71 -9.91
C GLY A 17 -35.67 -65.71 -9.54
N TYR A 18 -36.07 -66.96 -9.21
CA TYR A 18 -35.19 -68.06 -8.75
C TYR A 18 -34.42 -68.79 -9.87
N PHE A 19 -34.84 -68.58 -11.12
CA PHE A 19 -34.12 -68.96 -12.33
C PHE A 19 -33.92 -67.68 -13.13
N SER A 20 -32.74 -67.10 -13.05
CA SER A 20 -32.39 -65.83 -13.69
C SER A 20 -32.39 -65.97 -15.20
N GLN A 21 -33.57 -65.84 -15.81
CA GLN A 21 -33.65 -65.48 -17.21
C GLN A 21 -33.40 -63.98 -17.27
N ASP A 22 -32.22 -63.64 -17.76
CA ASP A 22 -31.82 -62.27 -18.06
C ASP A 22 -32.91 -61.66 -18.96
N ARG A 23 -33.73 -60.77 -18.40
CA ARG A 23 -34.50 -59.84 -19.24
C ARG A 23 -33.44 -58.85 -19.70
N SER A 24 -32.78 -59.16 -20.81
CA SER A 24 -32.08 -58.15 -21.58
C SER A 24 -33.06 -56.99 -21.68
N SER A 25 -32.73 -55.86 -21.04
CA SER A 25 -33.42 -54.59 -21.21
C SER A 25 -33.14 -54.17 -22.65
N GLN A 26 -33.84 -54.85 -23.56
CA GLN A 26 -33.61 -54.77 -24.98
C GLN A 26 -34.17 -53.41 -25.37
N THR A 27 -33.28 -52.43 -25.54
CA THR A 27 -33.63 -51.12 -26.06
C THR A 27 -34.39 -51.33 -27.36
N GLU A 28 -35.64 -50.86 -27.44
CA GLU A 28 -36.40 -51.03 -28.65
C GLU A 28 -35.76 -50.21 -29.78
N VAL A 29 -35.86 -50.68 -31.03
CA VAL A 29 -35.22 -49.99 -32.17
C VAL A 29 -35.71 -48.54 -32.31
N SER A 30 -36.94 -48.26 -31.85
CA SER A 30 -37.53 -46.93 -31.75
C SER A 30 -36.83 -46.01 -30.72
N GLU A 31 -36.31 -46.57 -29.63
CA GLU A 31 -35.61 -45.83 -28.57
C GLU A 31 -34.18 -45.45 -29.00
N ILE A 32 -33.56 -46.24 -29.88
CA ILE A 32 -32.20 -45.97 -30.40
C ILE A 32 -32.15 -44.61 -31.14
N ALA A 33 -33.21 -44.25 -31.86
CA ALA A 33 -33.29 -42.97 -32.57
C ALA A 33 -33.33 -41.79 -31.59
N GLN A 34 -34.14 -41.90 -30.54
CA GLN A 34 -34.27 -40.88 -29.49
C GLN A 34 -32.98 -40.72 -28.68
N LEU A 35 -32.30 -41.83 -28.37
CA LEU A 35 -31.00 -41.80 -27.69
C LEU A 35 -29.92 -41.12 -28.53
N LYS A 36 -29.94 -41.29 -29.86
CA LYS A 36 -29.02 -40.59 -30.78
C LYS A 36 -29.28 -39.09 -30.80
N GLU A 37 -30.53 -38.67 -30.91
CA GLU A 37 -30.91 -37.26 -30.87
C GLU A 37 -30.51 -36.60 -29.54
N MET A 38 -30.79 -37.28 -28.42
CA MET A 38 -30.39 -36.80 -27.09
C MET A 38 -28.87 -36.71 -26.94
N THR A 39 -28.13 -37.69 -27.49
CA THR A 39 -26.66 -37.66 -27.48
C THR A 39 -26.12 -36.50 -28.31
N GLU A 40 -26.74 -36.18 -29.45
CA GLU A 40 -26.37 -35.04 -30.28
C GLU A 40 -26.61 -33.71 -29.57
N VAL A 41 -27.76 -33.55 -28.91
CA VAL A 41 -28.05 -32.37 -28.08
C VAL A 41 -27.02 -32.22 -26.95
N LEU A 42 -26.67 -33.31 -26.26
CA LEU A 42 -25.65 -33.29 -25.21
C LEU A 42 -24.27 -32.91 -25.75
N GLN A 43 -23.88 -33.42 -26.93
CA GLN A 43 -22.60 -33.05 -27.56
C GLN A 43 -22.55 -31.57 -27.94
N ASN A 44 -23.65 -31.01 -28.43
CA ASN A 44 -23.74 -29.58 -28.72
C ASN A 44 -23.64 -28.75 -27.44
N LEU A 45 -24.34 -29.15 -26.38
CA LEU A 45 -24.27 -28.47 -25.09
C LEU A 45 -22.85 -28.47 -24.51
N VAL A 46 -22.13 -29.60 -24.61
CA VAL A 46 -20.73 -29.67 -24.16
C VAL A 46 -19.85 -28.69 -24.95
N ARG A 47 -20.00 -28.62 -26.28
CA ARG A 47 -19.26 -27.65 -27.10
C ARG A 47 -19.60 -26.21 -26.73
N ASP A 48 -20.86 -25.91 -26.46
CA ASP A 48 -21.29 -24.57 -26.05
C ASP A 48 -20.72 -24.18 -24.69
N ILE A 49 -20.67 -25.10 -23.74
CA ILE A 49 -20.02 -24.88 -22.43
C ILE A 49 -18.52 -24.62 -22.61
N GLU A 50 -17.83 -25.38 -23.47
CA GLU A 50 -16.41 -25.15 -23.76
C GLU A 50 -16.14 -23.80 -24.43
N ASN A 51 -17.01 -23.39 -25.35
CA ASN A 51 -16.95 -22.07 -26.00
C ASN A 51 -17.21 -20.95 -24.98
N LEU A 52 -18.19 -21.13 -24.10
CA LEU A 52 -18.51 -20.18 -23.05
C LEU A 52 -17.35 -20.05 -22.05
N LYS A 53 -16.76 -21.17 -21.62
CA LYS A 53 -15.59 -21.18 -20.72
C LYS A 53 -14.42 -20.39 -21.32
N ARG A 54 -14.14 -20.60 -22.62
CA ARG A 54 -13.09 -19.83 -23.33
C ARG A 54 -13.42 -18.34 -23.42
N SER A 55 -14.67 -18.00 -23.73
CA SER A 55 -15.13 -16.62 -23.83
C SER A 55 -15.06 -15.89 -22.50
N LEU A 56 -15.46 -16.56 -21.41
CA LEU A 56 -15.39 -16.03 -20.06
C LEU A 56 -13.94 -15.84 -19.61
N HIS A 57 -13.07 -16.82 -19.89
CA HIS A 57 -11.64 -16.71 -19.61
C HIS A 57 -11.02 -15.50 -20.33
N TYR A 58 -11.34 -15.30 -21.60
CA TYR A 58 -10.88 -14.12 -22.35
C TYR A 58 -11.41 -12.82 -21.75
N ALA A 59 -12.72 -12.74 -21.46
CA ALA A 59 -13.33 -11.56 -20.86
C ALA A 59 -12.70 -11.22 -19.50
N LYS A 60 -12.42 -12.23 -18.66
CA LYS A 60 -11.73 -12.06 -17.38
C LYS A 60 -10.36 -11.40 -17.57
N HIS A 61 -9.53 -11.92 -18.48
CA HIS A 61 -8.18 -11.39 -18.72
C HIS A 61 -8.20 -9.98 -19.31
N VAL A 62 -9.12 -9.71 -20.23
CA VAL A 62 -9.30 -8.36 -20.79
C VAL A 62 -9.69 -7.36 -19.71
N LEU A 63 -10.65 -7.72 -18.85
CA LEU A 63 -11.05 -6.86 -17.74
C LEU A 63 -9.92 -6.64 -16.75
N GLN A 64 -9.19 -7.71 -16.38
CA GLN A 64 -8.06 -7.61 -15.47
C GLN A 64 -6.98 -6.66 -16.01
N ALA A 65 -6.60 -6.82 -17.28
CA ALA A 65 -5.62 -5.94 -17.93
C ALA A 65 -6.08 -4.47 -17.99
N ASP A 66 -7.37 -4.22 -18.26
CA ASP A 66 -7.93 -2.86 -18.28
C ASP A 66 -7.91 -2.21 -16.88
N TYR A 67 -8.23 -2.97 -15.84
CA TYR A 67 -8.14 -2.49 -14.45
C TYR A 67 -6.70 -2.23 -14.02
N GLU A 68 -5.76 -3.12 -14.35
CA GLU A 68 -4.34 -2.95 -14.06
C GLU A 68 -3.79 -1.70 -14.76
N ASN A 69 -4.11 -1.49 -16.04
CA ASN A 69 -3.71 -0.30 -16.79
C ASN A 69 -4.26 0.98 -16.16
N LYS A 70 -5.56 1.02 -15.84
CA LYS A 70 -6.18 2.19 -15.19
C LYS A 70 -5.55 2.48 -13.84
N LEU A 71 -5.24 1.45 -13.06
CA LEU A 71 -4.61 1.60 -11.76
C LEU A 71 -3.19 2.18 -11.90
N GLN A 72 -2.41 1.66 -12.85
CA GLN A 72 -1.06 2.16 -13.14
C GLN A 72 -1.09 3.61 -13.64
N GLU A 73 -2.01 3.97 -14.53
CA GLU A 73 -2.17 5.33 -15.02
C GLU A 73 -2.48 6.31 -13.87
N ARG A 74 -3.41 5.94 -12.99
CA ARG A 74 -3.76 6.77 -11.82
C ARG A 74 -2.62 6.87 -10.81
N ALA A 75 -1.88 5.79 -10.59
CA ALA A 75 -0.72 5.79 -9.71
C ALA A 75 0.38 6.71 -10.27
N LEU A 76 0.62 6.67 -11.58
CA LEU A 76 1.61 7.51 -12.25
C LEU A 76 1.21 8.99 -12.24
N ASP A 77 -0.05 9.31 -12.53
CA ASP A 77 -0.58 10.68 -12.43
C ASP A 77 -0.42 11.24 -11.01
N LEU A 78 -0.73 10.45 -9.98
CA LEU A 78 -0.52 10.85 -8.59
C LEU A 78 0.96 11.05 -8.27
N TYR A 79 1.83 10.14 -8.72
CA TYR A 79 3.28 10.24 -8.53
C TYR A 79 3.83 11.53 -9.15
N CYS A 80 3.47 11.83 -10.40
CA CYS A 80 3.87 13.06 -11.07
C CYS A 80 3.40 14.30 -10.29
N ARG A 81 2.11 14.38 -9.93
CA ARG A 81 1.57 15.53 -9.19
C ARG A 81 2.23 15.75 -7.83
N VAL A 82 2.48 14.69 -7.09
CA VAL A 82 3.14 14.76 -5.78
C VAL A 82 4.57 15.26 -5.94
N ASN A 83 5.31 14.73 -6.92
CA ASN A 83 6.68 15.16 -7.17
C ASN A 83 6.74 16.61 -7.66
N ASP A 84 5.86 17.03 -8.56
CA ASP A 84 5.76 18.43 -8.99
C ASP A 84 5.52 19.34 -7.79
N ARG A 85 4.64 18.92 -6.87
CA ARG A 85 4.34 19.69 -5.65
C ARG A 85 5.53 19.77 -4.70
N ILE A 86 6.29 18.69 -4.55
CA ILE A 86 7.53 18.68 -3.76
C ILE A 86 8.56 19.62 -4.38
N LEU A 87 8.74 19.57 -5.70
CA LEU A 87 9.69 20.38 -6.44
C LEU A 87 9.37 21.88 -6.32
N GLU A 88 8.09 22.25 -6.37
CA GLU A 88 7.63 23.61 -6.09
C GLU A 88 7.94 24.06 -4.65
N LEU A 89 7.72 23.18 -3.67
CA LEU A 89 8.00 23.47 -2.26
C LEU A 89 9.50 23.67 -2.02
N GLU A 90 10.35 22.83 -2.61
CA GLU A 90 11.80 22.95 -2.56
C GLU A 90 12.26 24.27 -3.17
N LYS A 91 11.73 24.63 -4.34
CA LYS A 91 12.02 25.92 -4.99
C LYS A 91 11.63 27.10 -4.10
N HIS A 92 10.43 27.09 -3.53
CA HIS A 92 10.00 28.15 -2.62
C HIS A 92 10.86 28.22 -1.35
N HIS A 93 11.30 27.08 -0.83
CA HIS A 93 12.22 27.05 0.29
C HIS A 93 13.57 27.67 -0.07
N GLU A 94 14.12 27.32 -1.23
CA GLU A 94 15.37 27.87 -1.75
C GLU A 94 15.28 29.40 -1.93
N GLU A 95 14.19 29.89 -2.53
CA GLU A 95 13.92 31.32 -2.68
C GLU A 95 13.90 32.05 -1.32
N ARG A 96 13.20 31.49 -0.32
CA ARG A 96 13.16 32.05 1.04
C ARG A 96 14.54 32.09 1.69
N VAL A 97 15.30 31.00 1.60
CA VAL A 97 16.67 30.94 2.12
C VAL A 97 17.57 31.96 1.42
N ASN A 98 17.42 32.13 0.11
CA ASN A 98 18.18 33.12 -0.66
C ASN A 98 17.86 34.56 -0.25
N VAL A 99 16.58 34.88 0.01
CA VAL A 99 16.18 36.20 0.54
C VAL A 99 16.80 36.45 1.91
N ILE A 100 16.72 35.48 2.83
CA ILE A 100 17.31 35.57 4.17
C ILE A 100 18.83 35.77 4.07
N ARG A 101 19.51 34.99 3.23
CA ARG A 101 20.96 35.09 3.00
C ARG A 101 21.36 36.46 2.44
N ARG A 102 20.59 37.01 1.49
CA ARG A 102 20.81 38.36 0.95
C ARG A 102 20.63 39.42 2.04
N SER A 103 19.58 39.32 2.85
CA SER A 103 19.33 40.25 3.96
C SER A 103 20.48 40.26 4.97
N TYR A 104 20.97 39.10 5.41
CA TYR A 104 22.11 39.05 6.34
C TYR A 104 23.41 39.58 5.72
N ARG A 105 23.67 39.31 4.44
CA ARG A 105 24.83 39.88 3.74
C ARG A 105 24.76 41.41 3.69
N GLN A 106 23.58 41.97 3.43
CA GLN A 106 23.37 43.40 3.41
C GLN A 106 23.57 44.01 4.81
N GLN A 107 22.94 43.42 5.84
CA GLN A 107 23.11 43.87 7.23
C GLN A 107 24.58 43.87 7.68
N LEU A 108 25.35 42.85 7.28
CA LEU A 108 26.79 42.79 7.55
C LEU A 108 27.55 43.89 6.80
N ALA A 109 27.25 44.13 5.52
CA ALA A 109 27.87 45.19 4.74
C ALA A 109 27.57 46.59 5.33
N ASP A 110 26.32 46.81 5.76
CA ASP A 110 25.89 48.06 6.39
C ASP A 110 26.60 48.26 7.74
N ALA A 111 26.70 47.21 8.57
CA ALA A 111 27.42 47.26 9.84
C ALA A 111 28.91 47.55 9.66
N ILE A 112 29.57 46.94 8.68
CA ILE A 112 30.97 47.22 8.34
C ILE A 112 31.13 48.69 7.92
N THR A 113 30.23 49.19 7.06
CA THR A 113 30.25 50.59 6.59
C THR A 113 30.04 51.56 7.75
N GLN A 114 29.11 51.28 8.66
CA GLN A 114 28.88 52.06 9.87
C GLN A 114 30.14 52.09 10.75
N ILE A 115 30.76 50.94 11.03
CA ILE A 115 32.00 50.87 11.84
C ILE A 115 33.14 51.65 11.16
N ALA A 116 33.31 51.50 9.85
CA ALA A 116 34.34 52.23 9.10
C ALA A 116 34.12 53.74 9.14
N SER A 117 32.87 54.20 9.01
CA SER A 117 32.51 55.62 9.11
C SER A 117 32.77 56.20 10.50
N GLN A 118 32.45 55.46 11.57
CA GLN A 118 32.71 55.86 12.95
C GLN A 118 34.23 55.93 13.25
N THR A 119 34.98 54.93 12.77
CA THR A 119 36.45 54.87 12.96
C THR A 119 37.18 55.98 12.19
N SER A 120 36.71 56.35 11.00
CA SER A 120 37.28 57.43 10.19
C SER A 120 36.85 58.83 10.66
N GLY A 121 35.63 58.99 11.18
CA GLY A 121 35.16 60.22 11.83
C GLY A 121 35.93 60.56 13.11
N THR A 122 36.30 59.54 13.88
CA THR A 122 37.12 59.69 15.10
C THR A 122 38.55 60.17 14.78
N LYS A 123 39.07 59.90 13.57
CA LYS A 123 40.40 60.38 13.14
C LYS A 123 40.42 61.84 12.68
N ARG A 124 39.27 62.45 12.33
CA ARG A 124 39.20 63.85 11.86
C ARG A 124 39.06 64.86 13.01
N ASN A 125 38.50 64.45 14.14
CA ASN A 125 38.45 65.26 15.35
C ASN A 125 39.64 64.85 16.23
N GLY A 126 40.80 65.49 16.04
CA GLY A 126 42.09 65.16 16.65
C GLY A 126 42.13 65.14 18.18
N MET A 127 41.51 64.13 18.80
CA MET A 127 41.66 63.80 20.21
C MET A 127 42.35 62.44 20.30
N SER A 128 43.67 62.46 20.45
CA SER A 128 44.48 61.29 20.75
C SER A 128 44.26 60.88 22.21
N THR A 129 43.21 60.12 22.49
CA THR A 129 43.17 59.28 23.69
C THR A 129 43.75 57.92 23.33
N CYS A 130 45.07 57.85 23.23
CA CYS A 130 45.76 56.58 23.39
C CYS A 130 45.56 56.13 24.84
N CYS A 131 44.61 55.22 25.07
CA CYS A 131 44.35 54.68 26.39
C CYS A 131 44.59 53.16 26.36
N SER A 132 45.18 52.63 27.43
CA SER A 132 45.43 51.20 27.71
C SER A 132 44.24 50.26 27.44
N VAL A 133 43.03 50.82 27.39
CA VAL A 133 41.78 50.16 27.00
C VAL A 133 41.77 49.67 25.55
N CYS A 134 42.50 50.32 24.62
CA CYS A 134 42.59 49.89 23.22
C CYS A 134 43.36 48.57 23.04
N SER A 135 44.44 48.35 23.81
CA SER A 135 45.18 47.07 23.78
C SER A 135 44.35 45.91 24.33
N LEU A 136 43.64 46.11 25.44
CA LEU A 136 42.81 45.07 26.06
C LEU A 136 41.60 44.70 25.19
N LYS A 137 40.98 45.68 24.51
CA LYS A 137 39.90 45.41 23.54
C LYS A 137 40.43 44.59 22.36
N SER A 138 41.60 44.94 21.83
CA SER A 138 42.25 44.21 20.72
C SER A 138 42.50 42.73 21.07
N GLU A 139 43.07 42.46 22.25
CA GLU A 139 43.32 41.09 22.73
C GLU A 139 42.02 40.31 22.98
N TYR A 140 40.99 40.95 23.53
CA TYR A 140 39.67 40.34 23.73
C TYR A 140 39.02 39.95 22.40
N TYR A 141 38.99 40.84 21.40
CA TYR A 141 38.45 40.53 20.08
C TYR A 141 39.29 39.49 19.33
N ALA A 142 40.61 39.47 19.51
CA ALA A 142 41.48 38.43 18.94
C ALA A 142 41.19 37.05 19.55
N LYS A 143 41.00 36.97 20.87
CA LYS A 143 40.61 35.71 21.55
C LYS A 143 39.20 35.26 21.14
N LYS A 144 38.24 36.18 21.09
CA LYS A 144 36.85 35.88 20.66
C LYS A 144 36.79 35.43 19.19
N SER A 145 37.53 36.07 18.29
CA SER A 145 37.61 35.67 16.88
C SER A 145 38.22 34.28 16.70
N LYS A 146 39.23 33.90 17.50
CA LYS A 146 39.79 32.53 17.47
C LYS A 146 38.76 31.50 17.93
N GLN A 147 38.00 31.80 18.99
CA GLN A 147 36.93 30.93 19.49
C GLN A 147 35.79 30.78 18.47
N ASP A 148 35.34 31.88 17.85
CA ASP A 148 34.28 31.87 16.84
C ASP A 148 34.70 31.11 15.58
N LYS A 149 35.97 31.25 15.14
CA LYS A 149 36.53 30.48 14.03
C LYS A 149 36.58 28.98 14.33
N ALA A 150 36.95 28.60 15.56
CA ALA A 150 36.96 27.20 15.99
C ALA A 150 35.55 26.60 16.01
N MET A 151 34.57 27.31 16.58
CA MET A 151 33.17 26.86 16.56
C MET A 151 32.59 26.75 15.15
N PHE A 152 32.93 27.68 14.26
CA PHE A 152 32.48 27.63 12.86
C PHE A 152 33.10 26.46 12.10
N SER A 153 34.39 26.20 12.32
CA SER A 153 35.09 25.03 11.77
C SER A 153 34.45 23.72 12.21
N GLU A 154 34.07 23.60 13.49
CA GLU A 154 33.42 22.39 14.01
C GLU A 154 32.03 22.18 13.39
N LYS A 155 31.23 23.26 13.25
CA LYS A 155 29.92 23.20 12.59
C LYS A 155 30.02 22.83 11.12
N LEU A 156 31.02 23.36 10.39
CA LEU A 156 31.24 23.04 8.98
C LEU A 156 31.56 21.55 8.79
N LYS A 157 32.35 20.98 9.71
CA LYS A 157 32.71 19.56 9.69
C LYS A 157 31.48 18.66 9.90
N LYS A 158 30.61 19.00 10.86
CA LYS A 158 29.35 18.26 11.11
C LYS A 158 28.43 18.25 9.89
N VAL A 159 28.30 19.39 9.19
CA VAL A 159 27.46 19.47 7.98
C VAL A 159 28.04 18.61 6.84
N GLN A 160 29.37 18.55 6.69
CA GLN A 160 30.01 17.68 5.70
C GLN A 160 29.81 16.20 6.03
N ASP A 161 29.97 15.83 7.30
CA ASP A 161 29.75 14.45 7.76
C ASP A 161 28.28 14.01 7.51
N ASP A 162 27.30 14.88 7.76
CA ASP A 162 25.88 14.61 7.50
C ASP A 162 25.57 14.46 5.99
N ASP A 163 26.18 15.28 5.13
CA ASP A 163 26.01 15.19 3.67
C ASP A 163 26.61 13.89 3.10
N ASP A 164 27.76 13.45 3.62
CA ASP A 164 28.39 12.19 3.20
C ASP A 164 27.57 10.96 3.63
N VAL A 165 26.92 11.02 4.81
CA VAL A 165 25.99 9.98 5.26
C VAL A 165 24.75 9.92 4.36
N LYS A 166 24.17 11.08 3.99
CA LYS A 166 23.03 11.13 3.06
C LYS A 166 23.36 10.57 1.68
N LYS A 167 24.52 10.91 1.11
CA LYS A 167 24.95 10.39 -0.19
C LYS A 167 25.12 8.86 -0.17
N LYS A 168 25.68 8.30 0.91
CA LYS A 168 25.80 6.85 1.06
C LYS A 168 24.43 6.17 1.15
N ALA A 169 23.48 6.76 1.88
CA ALA A 169 22.12 6.25 1.97
C ALA A 169 21.39 6.29 0.61
N GLN A 170 21.52 7.38 -0.16
CA GLN A 170 20.99 7.45 -1.52
C GLN A 170 21.59 6.39 -2.44
N HIS A 171 22.91 6.21 -2.40
CA HIS A 171 23.56 5.22 -3.25
C HIS A 171 23.12 3.79 -2.96
N GLN A 172 22.83 3.46 -1.69
CA GLN A 172 22.25 2.17 -1.31
C GLN A 172 20.82 2.01 -1.85
N GLN A 173 20.00 3.05 -1.78
CA GLN A 173 18.63 3.03 -2.32
C GLN A 173 18.64 2.85 -3.85
N ASP A 174 19.50 3.57 -4.56
CA ASP A 174 19.64 3.46 -6.02
C ASP A 174 20.10 2.06 -6.44
N SER A 175 21.03 1.46 -5.70
CA SER A 175 21.51 0.10 -5.96
C SER A 175 20.42 -0.96 -5.77
N ILE A 176 19.55 -0.80 -4.78
CA ILE A 176 18.38 -1.69 -4.57
C ILE A 176 17.36 -1.53 -5.71
N ILE A 177 17.07 -0.29 -6.13
CA ILE A 177 16.16 -0.01 -7.24
C ILE A 177 16.67 -0.63 -8.53
N GLU A 178 17.98 -0.55 -8.79
CA GLU A 178 18.59 -1.13 -9.98
C GLU A 178 18.52 -2.66 -9.97
N MET A 179 18.74 -3.31 -8.83
CA MET A 179 18.53 -4.76 -8.69
C MET A 179 17.05 -5.15 -8.93
N MET A 180 16.10 -4.40 -8.39
CA MET A 180 14.67 -4.67 -8.62
C MET A 180 14.30 -4.52 -10.10
N LYS A 181 14.80 -3.47 -10.78
CA LYS A 181 14.60 -3.28 -12.23
C LYS A 181 15.21 -4.40 -13.06
N MET A 182 16.36 -4.92 -12.65
CA MET A 182 16.99 -6.08 -13.31
C MET A 182 16.17 -7.35 -13.11
N GLN A 183 15.70 -7.61 -11.89
CA GLN A 183 14.83 -8.77 -11.61
C GLN A 183 13.50 -8.70 -12.37
N MET A 184 12.88 -7.52 -12.48
CA MET A 184 11.66 -7.36 -13.26
C MET A 184 11.90 -7.59 -14.75
N ARG A 185 13.02 -7.10 -15.31
CA ARG A 185 13.40 -7.39 -16.70
C ARG A 185 13.64 -8.88 -16.93
N ASP A 186 14.38 -9.54 -16.04
CA ASP A 186 14.61 -10.98 -16.14
C ASP A 186 13.30 -11.79 -16.05
N ALA A 187 12.37 -11.39 -15.18
CA ALA A 187 11.08 -12.04 -15.05
C ALA A 187 10.21 -11.82 -16.30
N GLN A 188 10.23 -10.61 -16.86
CA GLN A 188 9.51 -10.26 -18.08
C GLN A 188 10.09 -11.01 -19.29
N ASP A 189 11.41 -11.07 -19.45
CA ASP A 189 12.08 -11.84 -20.51
C ASP A 189 11.78 -13.34 -20.42
N ARG A 190 11.63 -13.90 -19.20
CA ARG A 190 11.21 -15.29 -19.01
C ARG A 190 9.75 -15.51 -19.40
N ALA A 191 8.87 -14.59 -19.03
CA ALA A 191 7.46 -14.66 -19.41
C ALA A 191 7.29 -14.55 -20.93
N ASP A 192 8.02 -13.63 -21.56
CA ASP A 192 8.01 -13.43 -23.02
C ASP A 192 8.54 -14.66 -23.76
N LYS A 193 9.62 -15.30 -23.27
CA LYS A 193 10.10 -16.57 -23.82
C LYS A 193 9.10 -17.71 -23.68
N GLN A 194 8.43 -17.84 -22.53
CA GLN A 194 7.39 -18.85 -22.34
C GLN A 194 6.20 -18.63 -23.27
N LEU A 195 5.85 -17.37 -23.52
CA LEU A 195 4.79 -17.01 -24.47
C LEU A 195 5.20 -17.38 -25.91
N ASP A 196 6.42 -17.04 -26.31
CA ASP A 196 6.95 -17.34 -27.66
C ASP A 196 7.07 -18.86 -27.90
N ASP A 197 7.54 -19.61 -26.90
CA ASP A 197 7.59 -21.08 -26.94
C ASP A 197 6.19 -21.70 -27.01
N ALA A 198 5.19 -21.14 -26.32
CA ALA A 198 3.80 -21.60 -26.39
C ALA A 198 3.14 -21.32 -27.75
N LEU A 199 3.47 -20.18 -28.36
CA LEU A 199 2.96 -19.78 -29.68
C LEU A 199 3.61 -20.57 -30.83
N ASN A 200 4.90 -20.86 -30.72
CA ASN A 200 5.68 -21.59 -31.74
C ASN A 200 5.70 -23.11 -31.54
N ARG A 201 5.08 -23.63 -30.48
CA ARG A 201 4.96 -25.07 -30.26
C ARG A 201 4.17 -25.69 -31.43
N PRO A 202 4.76 -26.61 -32.22
CA PRO A 202 4.00 -27.35 -33.21
C PRO A 202 2.85 -28.07 -32.48
N GLN A 203 1.63 -28.02 -33.02
CA GLN A 203 0.54 -28.87 -32.54
C GLN A 203 0.92 -30.33 -32.78
N SER A 204 1.65 -30.92 -31.84
CA SER A 204 1.97 -32.34 -31.85
C SER A 204 0.70 -33.11 -31.59
N ALA A 205 0.33 -33.96 -32.55
CA ALA A 205 -0.73 -34.92 -32.41
C ALA A 205 -0.48 -35.80 -31.17
N SER A 206 -1.46 -35.82 -30.28
CA SER A 206 -1.82 -36.96 -29.43
C SER A 206 -0.67 -37.75 -28.77
N SER A 207 -0.33 -37.39 -27.54
CA SER A 207 0.14 -38.36 -26.53
C SER A 207 -0.12 -37.85 -25.10
N VAL A 208 -1.39 -37.68 -24.74
CA VAL A 208 -1.79 -37.37 -23.34
C VAL A 208 -1.98 -38.66 -22.51
N ALA A 209 -1.77 -39.85 -23.09
CA ALA A 209 -2.28 -41.08 -22.49
C ALA A 209 -1.37 -41.81 -21.47
N THR A 210 -0.06 -41.56 -21.37
CA THR A 210 0.80 -42.43 -20.52
C THR A 210 2.02 -41.72 -19.94
N ASN A 211 1.83 -40.71 -19.10
CA ASN A 211 2.92 -40.27 -18.22
C ASN A 211 2.40 -40.22 -16.77
N PRO A 212 2.82 -41.14 -15.88
CA PRO A 212 2.28 -41.26 -14.52
C PRO A 212 2.46 -40.00 -13.69
N GLU A 213 3.54 -39.25 -13.93
CA GLU A 213 3.82 -37.96 -13.28
C GLU A 213 2.76 -36.89 -13.59
N VAL A 214 2.10 -36.97 -14.75
CA VAL A 214 1.02 -36.04 -15.12
C VAL A 214 -0.27 -36.34 -14.36
N TYR A 215 -0.51 -37.59 -13.94
CA TYR A 215 -1.64 -37.93 -13.09
C TYR A 215 -1.42 -37.47 -11.65
N GLU A 216 -0.21 -37.67 -11.12
CA GLU A 216 0.17 -37.21 -9.78
C GLU A 216 0.09 -35.68 -9.68
N LEU A 217 0.62 -34.96 -10.68
CA LEU A 217 0.53 -33.50 -10.74
C LEU A 217 -0.92 -33.01 -10.89
N ARG A 218 -1.79 -33.74 -11.60
CA ARG A 218 -3.22 -33.39 -11.70
C ARG A 218 -3.94 -33.56 -10.36
N GLU A 219 -3.65 -34.63 -9.65
CA GLU A 219 -4.21 -34.89 -8.33
C GLU A 219 -3.71 -33.87 -7.30
N GLU A 220 -2.45 -33.44 -7.40
CA GLU A 220 -1.90 -32.39 -6.54
C GLU A 220 -2.50 -31.01 -6.85
N VAL A 221 -2.71 -30.69 -8.12
CA VAL A 221 -3.44 -29.47 -8.54
C VAL A 221 -4.87 -29.49 -8.00
N GLU A 222 -5.59 -30.62 -8.11
CA GLU A 222 -6.96 -30.75 -7.58
C GLU A 222 -6.99 -30.60 -6.05
N LYS A 223 -6.00 -31.14 -5.33
CA LYS A 223 -5.87 -30.93 -3.87
C LYS A 223 -5.61 -29.47 -3.51
N LEU A 224 -4.77 -28.79 -4.29
CA LEU A 224 -4.47 -27.37 -4.08
C LEU A 224 -5.67 -26.48 -4.41
N GLU A 225 -6.44 -26.81 -5.44
CA GLU A 225 -7.68 -26.11 -5.82
C GLU A 225 -8.73 -26.22 -4.70
N ASN A 226 -8.99 -27.44 -4.21
CA ASN A 226 -9.92 -27.66 -3.10
C ASN A 226 -9.48 -26.90 -1.82
N LYS A 227 -8.19 -26.89 -1.53
CA LYS A 227 -7.65 -26.14 -0.37
C LYS A 227 -7.78 -24.63 -0.54
N LEU A 228 -7.69 -24.14 -1.77
CA LEU A 228 -7.86 -22.72 -2.08
C LEU A 228 -9.33 -22.32 -1.90
N ASP A 229 -10.28 -23.15 -2.34
CA ASP A 229 -11.71 -22.96 -2.11
C ASP A 229 -12.07 -22.95 -0.62
N ASP A 230 -11.51 -23.88 0.18
CA ASP A 230 -11.68 -23.89 1.63
C ASP A 230 -11.15 -22.61 2.29
N MET A 231 -9.97 -22.14 1.87
CA MET A 231 -9.40 -20.89 2.38
C MET A 231 -10.23 -19.66 1.97
N MET A 232 -10.80 -19.64 0.77
CA MET A 232 -11.70 -18.56 0.33
C MET A 232 -12.98 -18.53 1.18
N ASN A 233 -13.59 -19.68 1.44
CA ASN A 233 -14.77 -19.76 2.30
C ASN A 233 -14.46 -19.27 3.73
N GLN A 234 -13.31 -19.65 4.29
CA GLN A 234 -12.88 -19.18 5.61
C GLN A 234 -12.65 -17.66 5.64
N LEU A 235 -12.08 -17.08 4.57
CA LEU A 235 -11.91 -15.63 4.47
C LEU A 235 -13.24 -14.90 4.39
N GLU A 236 -14.21 -15.43 3.65
CA GLU A 236 -15.55 -14.86 3.56
C GLU A 236 -16.29 -14.90 4.90
N ASP A 237 -16.20 -16.01 5.64
CA ASP A 237 -16.74 -16.13 7.00
C ASP A 237 -16.09 -15.12 7.96
N ARG A 238 -14.77 -14.95 7.89
CA ARG A 238 -14.02 -13.97 8.70
C ARG A 238 -14.38 -12.54 8.34
N GLU A 239 -14.58 -12.24 7.07
CA GLU A 239 -14.99 -10.91 6.62
C GLU A 239 -16.41 -10.58 7.09
N ASN A 240 -17.32 -11.55 7.05
CA ASN A 240 -18.67 -11.43 7.59
C ASN A 240 -18.66 -11.25 9.13
N GLU A 241 -17.82 -11.98 9.85
CA GLU A 241 -17.62 -11.80 11.29
C GLU A 241 -17.11 -10.40 11.62
N ASN A 242 -16.07 -9.93 10.91
CA ASN A 242 -15.53 -8.58 11.06
C ASN A 242 -16.56 -7.50 10.77
N ARG A 243 -17.41 -7.68 9.75
CA ARG A 243 -18.51 -6.75 9.45
C ARG A 243 -19.50 -6.65 10.60
N ARG A 244 -19.91 -7.79 11.19
CA ARG A 244 -20.82 -7.84 12.35
C ARG A 244 -20.21 -7.20 13.60
N LEU A 245 -18.92 -7.43 13.83
CA LEU A 245 -18.18 -6.81 14.93
C LEU A 245 -18.06 -5.30 14.72
N GLY A 246 -17.83 -4.84 13.49
CA GLY A 246 -17.82 -3.43 13.13
C GLY A 246 -19.16 -2.74 13.39
N GLU A 247 -20.28 -3.36 13.01
CA GLU A 247 -21.64 -2.86 13.30
C GLU A 247 -21.95 -2.81 14.81
N SER A 248 -21.46 -3.79 15.57
CA SER A 248 -21.64 -3.83 17.03
C SER A 248 -20.78 -2.74 17.71
N GLY A 249 -19.54 -2.55 17.25
CA GLY A 249 -18.67 -1.46 17.71
C GLY A 249 -19.23 -0.08 17.38
N GLY A 250 -19.85 0.08 16.21
CA GLY A 250 -20.57 1.30 15.83
C GLY A 250 -21.71 1.64 16.78
N ARG A 251 -22.56 0.66 17.11
CA ARG A 251 -23.66 0.83 18.07
C ARG A 251 -23.18 1.22 19.47
N VAL A 252 -22.13 0.57 19.96
CA VAL A 252 -21.53 0.92 21.27
C VAL A 252 -20.92 2.34 21.23
N GLY A 253 -20.33 2.75 20.11
CA GLY A 253 -19.82 4.11 19.93
C GLY A 253 -20.92 5.18 19.96
N GLU A 254 -22.08 4.89 19.36
CA GLU A 254 -23.25 5.78 19.43
C GLU A 254 -23.80 5.90 20.86
N GLU A 255 -23.92 4.78 21.58
CA GLU A 255 -24.36 4.77 22.98
C GLU A 255 -23.40 5.56 23.89
N PHE A 256 -22.10 5.44 23.66
CA PHE A 256 -21.09 6.19 24.41
C PHE A 256 -21.18 7.69 24.14
N SER A 257 -21.32 8.08 22.87
CA SER A 257 -21.49 9.48 22.47
C SER A 257 -22.75 10.11 23.06
N HIS A 258 -23.84 9.34 23.14
CA HIS A 258 -25.09 9.78 23.75
C HIS A 258 -24.97 9.96 25.28
N SER A 259 -24.22 9.06 25.93
CA SER A 259 -23.90 9.15 27.35
C SER A 259 -23.01 10.36 27.67
N GLU A 260 -21.99 10.62 26.86
CA GLU A 260 -21.11 11.78 26.97
C GLU A 260 -21.91 13.09 26.87
N GLY A 261 -22.76 13.22 25.85
CA GLY A 261 -23.62 14.39 25.69
C GLY A 261 -24.60 14.58 26.87
N SER A 262 -25.07 13.48 27.46
CA SER A 262 -25.92 13.52 28.65
C SER A 262 -25.15 13.97 29.89
N MET A 263 -23.90 13.52 30.07
CA MET A 263 -23.03 13.99 31.15
C MET A 263 -22.71 15.49 31.00
N ASP A 264 -22.37 15.94 29.79
CA ASP A 264 -22.10 17.36 29.53
C ASP A 264 -23.32 18.24 29.84
N TYR A 265 -24.52 17.75 29.54
CA TYR A 265 -25.76 18.43 29.92
C TYR A 265 -25.93 18.54 31.44
N LEU A 266 -25.68 17.45 32.18
CA LEU A 266 -25.77 17.44 33.64
C LEU A 266 -24.70 18.32 34.30
N VAL A 267 -23.47 18.32 33.80
CA VAL A 267 -22.39 19.19 34.28
C VAL A 267 -22.76 20.67 34.08
N ASN A 268 -23.31 21.02 32.92
CA ASN A 268 -23.81 22.38 32.66
C ASN A 268 -24.96 22.77 33.60
N LEU A 269 -25.86 21.84 33.92
CA LEU A 269 -26.98 22.09 34.83
C LEU A 269 -26.51 22.30 36.27
N LEU A 270 -25.58 21.45 36.75
CA LEU A 270 -24.97 21.60 38.08
C LEU A 270 -24.18 22.90 38.20
N GLY A 271 -23.44 23.31 37.17
CA GLY A 271 -22.75 24.60 37.13
C GLY A 271 -23.70 25.80 37.25
N ARG A 272 -24.93 25.70 36.70
CA ARG A 272 -25.96 26.74 36.90
C ARG A 272 -26.55 26.72 38.30
N TYR A 273 -26.76 25.54 38.89
CA TYR A 273 -27.25 25.41 40.26
C TYR A 273 -26.25 25.95 41.28
N ASP A 274 -24.95 25.62 41.16
CA ASP A 274 -23.90 26.19 42.00
C ASP A 274 -23.80 27.70 41.84
N GLY A 275 -23.97 28.21 40.61
CA GLY A 275 -24.11 29.64 40.35
C GLY A 275 -25.27 30.26 41.14
N LEU A 276 -26.46 29.67 41.09
CA LEU A 276 -27.64 30.16 41.82
C LEU A 276 -27.45 30.13 43.35
N VAL A 277 -26.87 29.06 43.90
CA VAL A 277 -26.64 28.93 45.35
C VAL A 277 -25.62 29.97 45.84
N ILE A 278 -24.60 30.30 45.04
CA ILE A 278 -23.64 31.36 45.37
C ILE A 278 -24.31 32.75 45.36
N TYR A 279 -25.31 32.98 44.51
CA TYR A 279 -26.08 34.23 44.52
C TYR A 279 -26.99 34.33 45.76
N ASP A 280 -27.66 33.24 46.16
CA ASP A 280 -28.57 33.22 47.31
C ASP A 280 -27.82 33.42 48.65
N VAL A 281 -26.65 32.80 48.82
CA VAL A 281 -25.84 32.93 50.05
C VAL A 281 -25.27 34.35 50.23
N ARG A 282 -25.01 35.09 49.13
CA ARG A 282 -24.56 36.49 49.22
C ARG A 282 -25.66 37.47 49.58
N TYR A 283 -26.93 37.14 49.29
CA TYR A 283 -28.07 37.98 49.67
C TYR A 283 -28.47 37.79 51.14
N LEU A 284 -28.21 36.62 51.74
CA LEU A 284 -28.55 36.33 53.14
C LEU A 284 -27.52 36.83 54.19
N ASN A 285 -26.34 37.29 53.78
CA ASN A 285 -25.28 37.78 54.69
C ASN A 285 -25.19 39.33 54.76
N LYS A 286 -26.23 40.05 54.32
CA LYS A 286 -26.25 41.53 54.24
C LYS A 286 -27.34 42.21 55.10
N THR A 287 -27.95 41.49 56.04
CA THR A 287 -28.83 42.03 57.08
C THR A 287 -28.29 41.67 58.44
#